data_AF-A0A3S2Z8Z2-F1
#
_entry.id   AF-A0A3S2Z8Z2-F1
#
_cell.length_a   1.000
_cell.length_b   1.000
_cell.length_c   1.000
_cell.angle_alpha   90.00
_cell.angle_beta   90.00
_cell.angle_gamma   90.00
#
_symmetry.space_group_name_H-M   'P 1'
#
loop_
_entity.id
_entity.type
_entity.pdbx_description
1 polymer ?
#
loop_
_entity_poly.entity_id
_entity_poly.type
_entity_poly.pdbx_seq_one_letter_code
_entity_poly.pdbx_strand_id
1 'polypeptide(L)'
;MTEKELDRVLERGFKELPGFCDWFLSRTRFSDRGGRCVFSRSDHPWGRFPVEFTDPETGRNEEVLREGETDVLVVFEASDGMIFALHIENKLADGKFTAFQPELYAARAKHWLHDVKYGRYQDFQTVLVSPSTFRKKNVRESGKFDCFVSHEDIAKFLPEFGSE
;
A
#
# COMPACT_ATOMS: atom_id res chain seq x y z
N MET A 1 4.56 -17.94 -8.26
CA MET A 1 4.94 -17.35 -6.95
C MET A 1 3.67 -17.14 -6.15
N THR A 2 3.80 -16.98 -4.85
CA THR A 2 2.72 -16.55 -3.95
C THR A 2 2.76 -15.04 -3.75
N GLU A 3 1.66 -14.43 -3.31
CA GLU A 3 1.60 -13.00 -2.93
C GLU A 3 2.74 -12.65 -1.95
N LYS A 4 2.91 -13.46 -0.90
CA LYS A 4 3.94 -13.28 0.13
C LYS A 4 5.38 -13.32 -0.40
N GLU A 5 5.63 -14.08 -1.45
CA GLU A 5 6.95 -14.10 -2.11
C GLU A 5 7.19 -12.81 -2.89
N LEU A 6 6.17 -12.35 -3.63
CA LEU A 6 6.23 -11.08 -4.36
C LEU A 6 6.34 -9.88 -3.42
N ASP A 7 5.71 -9.92 -2.24
CA ASP A 7 5.81 -8.87 -1.23
C ASP A 7 7.25 -8.68 -0.74
N ARG A 8 7.96 -9.79 -0.51
CA ARG A 8 9.39 -9.78 -0.15
C ARG A 8 10.25 -9.28 -1.29
N VAL A 9 9.95 -9.69 -2.53
CA VAL A 9 10.65 -9.20 -3.72
C VAL A 9 10.48 -7.68 -3.86
N LEU A 10 9.25 -7.18 -3.66
CA LEU A 10 8.93 -5.76 -3.73
C LEU A 10 9.67 -4.98 -2.65
N GLU A 11 9.62 -5.45 -1.40
CA GLU A 11 10.33 -4.83 -0.29
C GLU A 11 11.84 -4.77 -0.54
N ARG A 12 12.43 -5.87 -1.03
CA ARG A 12 13.84 -5.92 -1.42
C ARG A 12 14.16 -4.89 -2.50
N GLY A 13 13.27 -4.72 -3.48
CA GLY A 13 13.39 -3.69 -4.52
C GLY A 13 13.56 -2.28 -3.92
N PHE A 14 12.74 -1.92 -2.92
CA PHE A 14 12.88 -0.63 -2.23
C PHE A 14 14.17 -0.49 -1.43
N LYS A 15 14.73 -1.58 -0.91
CA LYS A 15 15.95 -1.56 -0.08
C LYS A 15 17.23 -1.55 -0.90
N GLU A 16 17.27 -2.30 -1.99
CA GLU A 16 18.54 -2.72 -2.60
C GLU A 16 18.68 -2.26 -4.05
N LEU A 17 17.58 -2.00 -4.77
CA LEU A 17 17.65 -1.76 -6.21
C LEU A 17 17.79 -0.25 -6.52
N PRO A 18 18.91 0.18 -7.13
CA PRO A 18 19.10 1.58 -7.48
C PRO A 18 18.00 2.10 -8.43
N GLY A 19 17.50 3.30 -8.14
CA GLY A 19 16.46 3.96 -8.95
C GLY A 19 15.05 3.38 -8.82
N PHE A 20 14.86 2.25 -8.12
CA PHE A 20 13.52 1.68 -7.92
C PHE A 20 12.63 2.58 -7.06
N CYS A 21 13.18 3.15 -5.96
CA CYS A 21 12.47 4.12 -5.12
C CYS A 21 11.99 5.33 -5.93
N ASP A 22 12.90 5.97 -6.68
CA ASP A 22 12.58 7.16 -7.48
C ASP A 22 11.53 6.84 -8.54
N TRP A 23 11.70 5.71 -9.23
CA TRP A 23 10.73 5.25 -10.22
C TRP A 23 9.35 4.99 -9.59
N PHE A 24 9.28 4.28 -8.47
CA PHE A 24 8.01 3.96 -7.82
C PHE A 24 7.33 5.25 -7.33
N LEU A 25 8.08 6.14 -6.66
CA LEU A 25 7.58 7.43 -6.18
C LEU A 25 7.10 8.33 -7.31
N SER A 26 7.69 8.27 -8.51
CA SER A 26 7.21 9.02 -9.68
C SER A 26 5.78 8.67 -10.10
N ARG A 27 5.24 7.53 -9.64
CA ARG A 27 3.85 7.10 -9.87
C ARG A 27 2.89 7.49 -8.75
N THR A 28 3.41 8.07 -7.68
CA THR A 28 2.67 8.45 -6.47
C THR A 28 2.43 9.95 -6.44
N ARG A 29 1.60 10.43 -5.50
CA ARG A 29 1.43 11.87 -5.27
C ARG A 29 2.69 12.53 -4.66
N PHE A 30 3.69 11.73 -4.30
CA PHE A 30 4.96 12.18 -3.74
C PHE A 30 6.06 12.34 -4.81
N SER A 31 5.71 12.30 -6.11
CA SER A 31 6.65 12.43 -7.24
C SER A 31 7.57 13.64 -7.11
N ASP A 32 7.03 14.78 -6.69
CA ASP A 32 7.76 16.05 -6.64
C ASP A 32 8.61 16.19 -5.37
N ARG A 33 8.39 15.33 -4.38
CA ARG A 33 9.16 15.30 -3.13
C ARG A 33 10.38 14.39 -3.24
N GLY A 34 10.25 13.31 -4.00
CA GLY A 34 11.17 12.18 -3.92
C GLY A 34 11.21 11.60 -2.50
N GLY A 35 12.22 10.79 -2.20
CA GLY A 35 12.43 10.31 -0.84
C GLY A 35 13.37 9.13 -0.77
N ARG A 36 14.15 9.07 0.30
CA ARG A 36 14.98 7.92 0.63
C ARG A 36 14.16 6.94 1.45
N CYS A 37 14.14 5.66 1.07
CA CYS A 37 13.55 4.62 1.90
C CYS A 37 14.33 4.53 3.23
N VAL A 38 13.62 4.72 4.35
CA VAL A 38 14.20 4.69 5.71
C VAL A 38 13.72 3.49 6.52
N PHE A 39 12.58 2.92 6.14
CA PHE A 39 11.99 1.78 6.80
C PHE A 39 11.08 1.03 5.83
N SER A 40 11.11 -0.29 5.86
CA SER A 40 10.17 -1.12 5.12
C SER A 40 9.95 -2.46 5.83
N ARG A 41 8.81 -3.09 5.56
CA ARG A 41 8.50 -4.44 6.01
C ARG A 41 7.42 -5.08 5.14
N SER A 42 7.65 -6.34 4.76
CA SER A 42 6.67 -7.22 4.10
C SER A 42 6.28 -8.42 4.97
N ASP A 43 6.40 -8.27 6.30
CA ASP A 43 5.99 -9.29 7.28
C ASP A 43 4.51 -9.15 7.65
N HIS A 44 3.73 -8.51 6.77
CA HIS A 44 2.29 -8.30 6.91
C HIS A 44 1.91 -7.48 8.16
N PRO A 45 2.34 -6.21 8.28
CA PRO A 45 1.92 -5.31 9.34
C PRO A 45 0.42 -5.42 9.66
N TRP A 46 0.12 -5.84 10.88
CA TRP A 46 -1.25 -6.01 11.37
C TRP A 46 -1.56 -5.04 12.50
N GLY A 47 -2.83 -4.64 12.61
CA GLY A 47 -3.32 -3.85 13.73
C GLY A 47 -4.85 -3.82 13.79
N ARG A 48 -5.35 -3.51 14.99
CA ARG A 48 -6.75 -3.19 15.24
C ARG A 48 -6.90 -1.67 15.22
N PHE A 49 -7.88 -1.15 14.48
CA PHE A 49 -8.08 0.29 14.28
C PHE A 49 -9.58 0.63 14.20
N PRO A 50 -9.97 1.85 14.62
CA PRO A 50 -11.35 2.31 14.50
C PRO A 50 -11.70 2.62 13.05
N VAL A 51 -12.92 2.27 12.66
CA VAL A 51 -13.53 2.64 11.39
C VAL A 51 -14.90 3.26 11.67
N GLU A 52 -15.10 4.46 11.16
CA GLU A 52 -16.39 5.14 11.22
C GLU A 52 -17.28 4.65 10.06
N PHE A 53 -18.52 4.32 10.37
CA PHE A 53 -19.56 4.09 9.38
C PHE A 53 -20.83 4.81 9.80
N THR A 54 -21.58 5.26 8.81
CA THR A 54 -22.90 5.85 9.05
C THR A 54 -23.94 4.73 8.99
N ASP A 55 -24.64 4.53 10.10
CA ASP A 55 -25.78 3.62 10.16
C ASP A 55 -26.87 4.12 9.18
N PRO A 56 -27.27 3.30 8.18
CA PRO A 56 -28.26 3.70 7.20
C PRO A 56 -29.68 3.85 7.77
N GLU A 57 -30.00 3.21 8.91
CA GLU A 57 -31.31 3.30 9.56
C GLU A 57 -31.41 4.52 10.48
N THR A 58 -30.36 4.80 11.26
CA THR A 58 -30.39 5.87 12.25
C THR A 58 -29.67 7.16 11.82
N GLY A 59 -28.86 7.10 10.75
CA GLY A 59 -28.04 8.22 10.28
C GLY A 59 -26.89 8.60 11.22
N ARG A 60 -26.64 7.81 12.27
CA ARG A 60 -25.60 8.08 13.27
C ARG A 60 -24.27 7.51 12.80
N ASN A 61 -23.18 8.21 13.12
CA ASN A 61 -21.85 7.65 12.96
C ASN A 61 -21.58 6.71 14.13
N GLU A 62 -21.26 5.47 13.79
CA GLU A 62 -20.80 4.46 14.72
C GLU A 62 -19.34 4.16 14.44
N GLU A 63 -18.56 3.99 15.51
CA GLU A 63 -17.19 3.53 15.43
C GLU A 63 -17.16 2.03 15.75
N VAL A 64 -16.66 1.23 14.81
CA VAL A 64 -16.39 -0.18 15.06
C VAL A 64 -14.92 -0.46 14.84
N LEU A 65 -14.34 -1.21 15.77
CA LEU A 65 -12.99 -1.70 15.65
C LEU A 65 -12.92 -2.79 14.58
N ARG A 66 -12.06 -2.58 13.59
CA ARG A 66 -11.70 -3.55 12.56
C ARG A 66 -10.26 -3.95 12.74
N GLU A 67 -9.92 -5.09 12.16
CA GLU A 67 -8.55 -5.53 12.03
C GLU A 67 -8.20 -5.58 10.55
N GLY A 68 -6.92 -5.47 10.25
CA GLY A 68 -6.47 -5.47 8.87
C GLY A 68 -4.96 -5.47 8.74
N GLU A 69 -4.56 -5.90 7.56
CA GLU A 69 -3.19 -6.15 7.13
C GLU A 69 -2.79 -5.16 6.06
N THR A 70 -1.54 -4.72 6.10
CA THR A 70 -0.86 -4.12 4.95
C THR A 70 0.15 -5.14 4.44
N ASP A 71 0.12 -5.51 3.16
CA ASP A 71 1.04 -6.52 2.61
C ASP A 71 2.49 -6.02 2.67
N VAL A 72 2.71 -4.80 2.16
CA VAL A 72 4.01 -4.11 2.23
C VAL A 72 3.84 -2.69 2.74
N LEU A 73 4.57 -2.35 3.81
CA LEU A 73 4.71 -0.98 4.32
C LEU A 73 6.09 -0.46 3.97
N VAL A 74 6.16 0.71 3.33
CA VAL A 74 7.41 1.40 3.01
C VAL A 74 7.32 2.84 3.49
N VAL A 75 8.35 3.33 4.15
CA VAL A 75 8.43 4.67 4.72
C VAL A 75 9.64 5.39 4.14
N PHE A 76 9.41 6.62 3.71
CA PHE A 76 10.37 7.49 3.07
C PHE A 76 10.60 8.75 3.90
N GLU A 77 11.81 9.28 3.79
CA GLU A 77 12.18 10.59 4.27
C GLU A 77 12.50 11.48 3.06
N ALA A 78 11.74 12.56 2.89
CA ALA A 78 11.98 13.59 1.89
C ALA A 78 13.13 14.52 2.30
N SER A 79 13.64 15.30 1.35
CA SER A 79 14.73 16.25 1.58
C SER A 79 14.37 17.40 2.54
N ASP A 80 13.09 17.72 2.67
CA ASP A 80 12.54 18.69 3.63
C ASP A 80 12.31 18.09 5.04
N GLY A 81 12.67 16.82 5.25
CA GLY A 81 12.49 16.10 6.51
C GLY A 81 11.08 15.53 6.71
N MET A 82 10.18 15.67 5.73
CA MET A 82 8.87 15.04 5.79
C MET A 82 9.01 13.51 5.72
N ILE A 83 8.38 12.82 6.67
CA ILE A 83 8.32 11.35 6.69
C ILE A 83 6.95 10.94 6.17
N PHE A 84 6.90 10.11 5.14
CA PHE A 84 5.64 9.64 4.55
C PHE A 84 5.69 8.15 4.22
N ALA A 85 4.53 7.51 4.16
CA ALA A 85 4.41 6.06 3.94
C ALA A 85 3.64 5.69 2.67
N LEU A 86 4.01 4.55 2.10
CA LEU A 86 3.22 3.82 1.13
C LEU A 86 2.66 2.57 1.81
N HIS A 87 1.34 2.45 1.83
CA HIS A 87 0.63 1.25 2.24
C HIS A 87 0.23 0.49 0.99
N ILE A 88 0.90 -0.64 0.74
CA ILE A 88 0.77 -1.37 -0.52
C ILE A 88 -0.03 -2.65 -0.27
N GLU A 89 -1.10 -2.83 -1.04
CA GLU A 89 -1.77 -4.11 -1.26
C GLU A 89 -1.21 -4.72 -2.56
N ASN A 90 -0.83 -5.99 -2.53
CA ASN A 90 -0.31 -6.72 -3.67
C ASN A 90 -1.22 -7.91 -4.03
N LYS A 91 -1.68 -7.96 -5.27
CA LYS A 91 -2.61 -9.01 -5.75
C LYS A 91 -2.08 -9.73 -6.97
N LEU A 92 -2.26 -11.05 -7.01
CA LEU A 92 -2.07 -11.84 -8.24
C LEU A 92 -3.27 -11.70 -9.19
N ALA A 93 -3.11 -12.16 -10.43
CA ALA A 93 -4.13 -12.11 -11.47
C ALA A 93 -5.47 -12.82 -11.10
N ASP A 94 -5.39 -13.87 -10.29
CA ASP A 94 -6.50 -14.69 -9.80
C ASP A 94 -6.86 -14.44 -8.32
N GLY A 95 -6.18 -13.47 -7.68
CA GLY A 95 -6.47 -13.02 -6.33
C GLY A 95 -7.88 -12.46 -6.18
N LYS A 96 -8.25 -12.11 -4.94
CA LYS A 96 -9.56 -11.49 -4.62
C LYS A 96 -9.41 -10.48 -3.49
N PHE A 97 -10.23 -9.43 -3.52
CA PHE A 97 -10.40 -8.59 -2.36
C PHE A 97 -11.21 -9.31 -1.28
N THR A 98 -10.79 -9.16 -0.03
CA THR A 98 -11.67 -9.47 1.10
C THR A 98 -12.71 -8.35 1.27
N ALA A 99 -13.82 -8.61 1.96
CA ALA A 99 -14.87 -7.63 2.13
C ALA A 99 -14.34 -6.35 2.80
N PHE A 100 -14.57 -5.20 2.18
CA PHE A 100 -14.13 -3.87 2.62
C PHE A 100 -12.60 -3.66 2.66
N GLN A 101 -11.81 -4.59 2.13
CA GLN A 101 -10.35 -4.51 2.19
C GLN A 101 -9.79 -3.17 1.70
N PRO A 102 -10.23 -2.61 0.54
CA PRO A 102 -9.70 -1.34 0.07
C PRO A 102 -9.98 -0.17 1.01
N GLU A 103 -11.18 -0.08 1.58
CA GLU A 103 -11.56 0.99 2.51
C GLU A 103 -10.76 0.94 3.82
N LEU A 104 -10.44 -0.28 4.27
CA LEU A 104 -9.70 -0.49 5.51
C LEU A 104 -8.25 0.00 5.43
N TYR A 105 -7.66 0.09 4.23
CA TYR A 105 -6.28 0.56 4.06
C TYR A 105 -6.11 2.03 4.48
N ALA A 106 -6.98 2.91 4.00
CA ALA A 106 -6.91 4.33 4.31
C ALA A 106 -7.17 4.60 5.81
N ALA A 107 -8.17 3.93 6.39
CA ALA A 107 -8.47 4.04 7.82
C ALA A 107 -7.30 3.57 8.69
N ARG A 108 -6.69 2.43 8.36
CA ARG A 108 -5.52 1.89 9.07
C ARG A 108 -4.31 2.80 8.96
N ALA A 109 -3.99 3.28 7.76
CA ALA A 109 -2.86 4.18 7.56
C ALA A 109 -3.03 5.50 8.32
N LYS A 110 -4.25 6.05 8.35
CA LYS A 110 -4.55 7.21 9.18
C LYS A 110 -4.35 6.93 10.67
N HIS A 111 -4.74 5.75 11.15
CA HIS A 111 -4.59 5.37 12.55
C HIS A 111 -3.12 5.18 12.97
N TRP A 112 -2.24 4.78 12.05
CA TRP A 112 -0.82 4.55 12.33
C TRP A 112 0.06 5.79 12.16
N LEU A 113 -0.52 6.95 11.82
CA LEU A 113 0.20 8.22 11.78
C LEU A 113 0.93 8.47 13.11
N HIS A 114 2.20 8.86 13.01
CA HIS A 114 3.09 9.14 14.14
C HIS A 114 3.41 7.95 15.07
N ASP A 115 2.93 6.74 14.80
CA ASP A 115 3.31 5.55 15.57
C ASP A 115 4.72 5.10 15.19
N VAL A 116 5.61 5.03 16.18
CA VAL A 116 7.00 4.62 16.03
C VAL A 116 7.11 3.18 15.51
N LYS A 117 6.17 2.30 15.87
CA LYS A 117 6.12 0.91 15.40
C LYS A 117 6.02 0.81 13.88
N TYR A 118 5.37 1.79 13.24
CA TYR A 118 5.10 1.82 11.82
C TYR A 118 5.92 2.90 11.09
N GLY A 119 6.99 3.40 11.71
CA GLY A 119 7.95 4.33 11.09
C GLY A 119 7.66 5.81 11.28
N ARG A 120 6.69 6.18 12.16
CA ARG A 120 6.40 7.57 12.57
C ARG A 120 6.16 8.52 11.39
N TYR A 121 5.55 8.03 10.32
CA TYR A 121 5.21 8.87 9.18
C TYR A 121 4.11 9.88 9.53
N GLN A 122 4.09 10.97 8.77
CA GLN A 122 3.21 12.13 8.94
C GLN A 122 2.17 12.23 7.83
N ASP A 123 2.39 11.53 6.73
CA ASP A 123 1.46 11.43 5.62
C ASP A 123 1.58 10.07 4.94
N PHE A 124 0.58 9.67 4.16
CA PHE A 124 0.58 8.38 3.50
C PHE A 124 -0.17 8.38 2.17
N GLN A 125 0.09 7.34 1.37
CA GLN A 125 -0.74 6.99 0.22
C GLN A 125 -0.99 5.48 0.20
N THR A 126 -2.20 5.08 -0.17
CA THR A 126 -2.55 3.68 -0.40
C THR A 126 -2.29 3.31 -1.86
N VAL A 127 -1.65 2.16 -2.10
CA VAL A 127 -1.24 1.73 -3.43
C VAL A 127 -1.72 0.32 -3.68
N LEU A 128 -2.41 0.10 -4.79
CA LEU A 128 -2.65 -1.23 -5.31
C LEU A 128 -1.53 -1.62 -6.29
N VAL A 129 -0.87 -2.72 -6.01
CA VAL A 129 0.06 -3.40 -6.91
C VAL A 129 -0.61 -4.68 -7.42
N SER A 130 -0.87 -4.76 -8.73
CA SER A 130 -1.46 -5.97 -9.31
C SER A 130 -1.21 -6.05 -10.81
N PRO A 131 -1.46 -7.21 -11.46
CA PRO A 131 -1.58 -7.26 -12.91
C PRO A 131 -2.67 -6.32 -13.40
N SER A 132 -2.48 -5.77 -14.60
CA SER A 132 -3.47 -4.89 -15.23
C SER A 132 -4.81 -5.61 -15.47
N THR A 133 -4.78 -6.93 -15.65
CA THR A 133 -5.97 -7.78 -15.79
C THR A 133 -6.78 -7.86 -14.50
N PHE A 134 -6.13 -7.95 -13.32
CA PHE A 134 -6.80 -7.94 -12.02
C PHE A 134 -7.56 -6.62 -11.80
N ARG A 135 -6.90 -5.48 -12.04
CA ARG A 135 -7.52 -4.16 -11.92
C ARG A 135 -8.73 -4.00 -12.85
N LYS A 136 -8.64 -4.50 -14.09
CA LYS A 136 -9.77 -4.47 -15.05
C LYS A 136 -10.95 -5.32 -14.61
N LYS A 137 -10.72 -6.43 -13.90
CA LYS A 137 -11.80 -7.27 -13.34
C LYS A 137 -12.44 -6.65 -12.09
N ASN A 138 -11.65 -5.90 -11.31
CA ASN A 138 -12.05 -5.37 -10.01
C ASN A 138 -12.10 -3.83 -9.97
N VAL A 139 -12.50 -3.18 -11.08
CA VAL A 139 -12.39 -1.71 -11.27
C VAL A 139 -12.90 -0.90 -10.07
N ARG A 140 -14.08 -1.26 -9.54
CA ARG A 140 -14.70 -0.54 -8.42
C ARG A 140 -13.86 -0.60 -7.16
N GLU A 141 -13.36 -1.79 -6.81
CA GLU A 141 -12.61 -2.02 -5.58
C GLU A 141 -11.18 -1.48 -5.71
N SER A 142 -10.55 -1.69 -6.86
CA SER A 142 -9.25 -1.10 -7.19
C SER A 142 -9.26 0.43 -7.21
N GLY A 143 -10.38 1.04 -7.59
CA GLY A 143 -10.55 2.49 -7.62
C GLY A 143 -10.62 3.17 -6.25
N LYS A 144 -10.64 2.40 -5.16
CA LYS A 144 -10.63 2.91 -3.78
C LYS A 144 -9.21 3.16 -3.24
N PHE A 145 -8.19 2.62 -3.90
CA PHE A 145 -6.79 2.95 -3.60
C PHE A 145 -6.41 4.26 -4.27
N ASP A 146 -5.53 5.04 -3.64
CA ASP A 146 -5.10 6.34 -4.15
C ASP A 146 -4.21 6.22 -5.39
N CYS A 147 -3.51 5.10 -5.55
CA CYS A 147 -2.57 4.85 -6.63
C CYS A 147 -2.63 3.39 -7.11
N PHE A 148 -2.29 3.19 -8.39
CA PHE A 148 -2.12 1.88 -8.98
C PHE A 148 -0.77 1.78 -9.68
N VAL A 149 -0.02 0.72 -9.38
CA VAL A 149 1.22 0.35 -10.08
C VAL A 149 1.08 -1.08 -10.57
N SER A 150 1.33 -1.31 -11.86
CA SER A 150 1.08 -2.62 -12.45
C SER A 150 2.27 -3.57 -12.27
N HIS A 151 1.99 -4.86 -12.14
CA HIS A 151 3.03 -5.90 -12.15
C HIS A 151 3.89 -5.80 -13.43
N GLU A 152 3.27 -5.55 -14.57
CA GLU A 152 3.98 -5.42 -15.86
C GLU A 152 4.99 -4.26 -15.87
N ASP A 153 4.69 -3.19 -15.14
CA ASP A 153 5.57 -2.04 -14.98
C ASP A 153 6.70 -2.33 -13.98
N ILE A 154 6.40 -3.03 -12.88
CA ILE A 154 7.40 -3.47 -11.88
C ILE A 154 8.36 -4.51 -12.47
N ALA A 155 7.89 -5.38 -13.36
CA ALA A 155 8.67 -6.45 -14.00
C ALA A 155 9.91 -5.94 -14.75
N LYS A 156 9.92 -4.65 -15.14
CA LYS A 156 11.07 -3.98 -15.77
C LYS A 156 12.26 -3.83 -14.81
N PHE A 157 12.00 -3.87 -13.51
CA PHE A 157 12.98 -3.76 -12.42
C PHE A 157 13.14 -5.07 -11.66
N LEU A 158 12.02 -5.77 -11.42
CA LEU A 158 11.94 -7.00 -10.64
C LEU A 158 11.27 -8.09 -11.49
N PRO A 159 12.03 -8.84 -12.31
CA PRO A 159 11.50 -9.78 -13.29
C PRO A 159 10.54 -10.83 -12.75
N GLU A 160 10.60 -11.12 -11.45
CA GLU A 160 9.65 -11.97 -10.74
C GLU A 160 8.19 -11.55 -10.97
N PHE A 161 7.92 -10.25 -11.10
CA PHE A 161 6.58 -9.72 -11.40
C PHE A 161 6.09 -9.98 -12.83
N GLY A 162 6.96 -10.44 -13.74
CA GLY A 162 6.61 -10.72 -15.14
C GLY A 162 6.22 -12.16 -15.43
N SER A 163 6.20 -13.04 -14.42
CA SER A 163 5.99 -14.48 -14.58
C SER A 163 4.52 -14.93 -14.47
N GLU A 164 3.57 -13.99 -14.56
CA GLU A 164 2.12 -14.24 -14.37
C GLU A 164 1.28 -14.03 -15.64
#